data_AF-A0A8T3DUC5-F1
#
_entry.id   AF-A0A8T3DUC5-F1
#
_cell.length_a   1.000
_cell.length_b   1.000
_cell.length_c   1.000
_cell.angle_alpha   90.00
_cell.angle_beta   90.00
_cell.angle_gamma   90.00
#
_symmetry.space_group_name_H-M   'P 1'
#
loop_
_entity.id
_entity.type
_entity.pdbx_description
1 polymer ?
#
loop_
_entity_poly.entity_id
_entity_poly.type
_entity_poly.pdbx_seq_one_letter_code
_entity_poly.pdbx_strand_id
1 'polypeptide(L)'
;METHRSGGSNEINRSTNYSNRRMNPRANSLYTNQGHSDDDNANAPEKKNTLSEQNDRQTQYSGGYTMIPPNESRRSKLQRMAQKEEQDLQRFREENKPGPIHLPPSPIGGTMSLEEARQRQITQSRQSKLQKKLKQEEMERRRRDAEEEENQRMKAIQREKANKLQERRKQEEQERREQFKEDYQERAQHFLQRIEKSNSAPTAMSCSLPTSSWARGREYREASRAKENALLVQKKEEQRMKSELQEEKQKKLEEEREREMFIEHRRVNSAFLDRLQGGARGFQGVETSCVTTEDDRDWQTTEAHIIDMSPEPELAQGQADCAEEDNDDPNWVVMKLINNFPFYEQEFLEEIVDQCNGNYEQAYSLLQHD
;
A
#
# COMPACT_ATOMS: atom_id res chain seq x y z
N MET A 1 37.81 -18.65 44.14
CA MET A 1 38.36 -18.46 42.78
C MET A 1 37.32 -19.00 41.79
N GLU A 2 36.27 -18.28 41.37
CA GLU A 2 36.09 -16.82 41.20
C GLU A 2 37.08 -16.24 40.16
N THR A 3 36.70 -15.33 39.24
CA THR A 3 35.57 -14.37 39.25
C THR A 3 34.74 -14.24 37.95
N HIS A 4 33.53 -13.72 38.17
CA HIS A 4 32.45 -13.16 37.34
C HIS A 4 32.68 -12.34 36.04
N ARG A 5 31.57 -12.27 35.26
CA ARG A 5 31.05 -11.12 34.43
C ARG A 5 31.88 -10.71 33.20
N SER A 6 31.34 -10.03 32.17
CA SER A 6 29.97 -9.70 31.70
C SER A 6 30.05 -9.62 30.16
N GLY A 7 29.02 -9.79 29.32
CA GLY A 7 27.64 -9.25 29.38
C GLY A 7 27.50 -8.17 28.30
N GLY A 8 26.57 -8.31 27.34
CA GLY A 8 26.50 -7.42 26.18
C GLY A 8 25.56 -7.89 25.05
N SER A 9 24.27 -8.01 25.35
CA SER A 9 23.23 -8.35 24.35
C SER A 9 22.97 -7.20 23.38
N ASN A 10 22.60 -7.51 22.14
CA ASN A 10 21.88 -6.58 21.26
C ASN A 10 21.11 -7.35 20.15
N GLU A 11 19.99 -7.95 20.53
CA GLU A 11 18.97 -8.37 19.56
C GLU A 11 18.15 -7.14 19.16
N ILE A 12 18.06 -6.85 17.86
CA ILE A 12 17.24 -5.73 17.36
C ILE A 12 16.25 -6.24 16.31
N ASN A 13 15.02 -6.44 16.78
CA ASN A 13 13.75 -6.23 16.09
C ASN A 13 13.57 -6.82 14.68
N ARG A 14 13.06 -8.05 14.62
CA ARG A 14 12.23 -8.51 13.49
C ARG A 14 10.80 -7.96 13.64
N SER A 15 10.48 -6.81 13.07
CA SER A 15 9.09 -6.36 12.97
C SER A 15 8.36 -7.07 11.83
N THR A 16 7.43 -7.95 12.19
CA THR A 16 6.54 -8.66 11.24
C THR A 16 5.30 -7.83 10.92
N ASN A 17 5.32 -7.09 9.82
CA ASN A 17 4.11 -6.40 9.32
C ASN A 17 3.24 -7.34 8.48
N TYR A 18 2.21 -7.91 9.11
CA TYR A 18 1.06 -8.51 8.41
C TYR A 18 -0.08 -7.49 8.27
N SER A 19 -0.99 -7.76 7.32
CA SER A 19 -2.29 -7.09 7.12
C SER A 19 -2.32 -5.78 6.30
N ASN A 20 -2.31 -5.92 4.96
CA ASN A 20 -3.34 -5.29 4.12
C ASN A 20 -3.37 -5.86 2.68
N ARG A 21 -4.20 -6.89 2.45
CA ARG A 21 -4.60 -7.35 1.10
C ARG A 21 -6.10 -7.66 1.07
N ARG A 22 -6.94 -6.62 0.93
CA ARG A 22 -8.30 -6.80 0.39
C ARG A 22 -8.20 -7.22 -1.07
N MET A 23 -8.87 -8.30 -1.44
CA MET A 23 -9.12 -8.65 -2.84
C MET A 23 -10.29 -7.83 -3.37
N ASN A 24 -10.21 -7.40 -4.63
CA ASN A 24 -11.38 -7.09 -5.46
C ASN A 24 -11.15 -7.73 -6.85
N PRO A 25 -12.15 -8.36 -7.49
CA PRO A 25 -11.91 -9.22 -8.65
C PRO A 25 -12.21 -8.56 -10.01
N ARG A 26 -11.91 -9.32 -11.07
CA ARG A 26 -12.59 -9.35 -12.39
C ARG A 26 -12.12 -8.38 -13.50
N ALA A 27 -11.29 -8.95 -14.37
CA ALA A 27 -11.32 -8.87 -15.84
C ALA A 27 -11.22 -7.51 -16.57
N ASN A 28 -10.12 -7.35 -17.32
CA ASN A 28 -10.19 -7.39 -18.79
C ASN A 28 -8.94 -8.10 -19.33
N SER A 29 -9.08 -9.11 -20.19
CA SER A 29 -8.99 -8.99 -21.65
C SER A 29 -7.73 -8.24 -22.09
N LEU A 30 -6.65 -8.93 -22.48
CA LEU A 30 -6.45 -9.38 -23.87
C LEU A 30 -6.79 -8.29 -24.89
N TYR A 31 -5.75 -7.57 -25.34
CA TYR A 31 -5.27 -7.75 -26.71
C TYR A 31 -3.74 -7.54 -26.76
N THR A 32 -3.02 -8.59 -27.13
CA THR A 32 -1.58 -8.54 -27.40
C THR A 32 -1.34 -8.02 -28.81
N ASN A 33 -0.64 -6.91 -28.95
CA ASN A 33 -0.09 -6.49 -30.24
C ASN A 33 1.29 -7.12 -30.39
N GLN A 34 1.40 -8.17 -31.20
CA GLN A 34 2.67 -8.82 -31.56
C GLN A 34 2.76 -8.82 -33.08
N GLY A 35 3.88 -8.32 -33.62
CA GLY A 35 3.99 -7.97 -35.04
C GLY A 35 4.09 -9.18 -35.97
N HIS A 36 3.98 -8.90 -37.26
CA HIS A 36 4.56 -9.74 -38.30
C HIS A 36 5.81 -9.03 -38.86
N SER A 37 6.79 -9.83 -39.24
CA SER A 37 8.11 -9.37 -39.68
C SER A 37 8.15 -9.02 -41.18
N ASP A 38 9.07 -8.12 -41.50
CA ASP A 38 9.97 -8.08 -42.65
C ASP A 38 9.40 -8.45 -44.05
N ASP A 39 9.35 -7.44 -44.93
CA ASP A 39 9.89 -7.59 -46.29
C ASP A 39 10.34 -6.21 -46.84
N ASP A 40 11.53 -6.15 -47.44
CA ASP A 40 12.18 -4.90 -47.88
C ASP A 40 11.84 -4.53 -49.34
N ASN A 41 11.37 -3.30 -49.61
CA ASN A 41 11.84 -2.55 -50.79
C ASN A 41 11.59 -1.03 -50.72
N ALA A 42 12.41 -0.27 -51.45
CA ALA A 42 12.56 1.17 -51.31
C ALA A 42 11.48 2.03 -52.01
N ASN A 43 10.93 3.00 -51.28
CA ASN A 43 11.13 4.41 -51.62
C ASN A 43 10.92 5.37 -50.45
N ALA A 44 11.49 6.58 -50.56
CA ALA A 44 11.39 7.67 -49.59
C ALA A 44 10.35 8.73 -50.04
N PRO A 45 10.04 9.82 -49.28
CA PRO A 45 10.57 10.22 -47.97
C PRO A 45 9.49 10.60 -46.91
N GLU A 46 9.98 11.11 -45.77
CA GLU A 46 9.31 11.82 -44.66
C GLU A 46 7.78 12.05 -44.72
N LYS A 47 7.06 11.50 -43.73
CA LYS A 47 5.72 11.97 -43.34
C LYS A 47 5.73 12.67 -41.99
N LYS A 48 5.73 14.00 -42.01
CA LYS A 48 5.34 14.85 -40.86
C LYS A 48 3.82 14.75 -40.66
N ASN A 49 3.33 14.94 -39.44
CA ASN A 49 1.93 14.69 -39.04
C ASN A 49 0.89 15.35 -39.97
N THR A 50 0.16 14.53 -40.73
CA THR A 50 -1.06 14.93 -41.45
C THR A 50 -2.29 14.46 -40.68
N LEU A 51 -2.71 15.24 -39.66
CA LEU A 51 -3.97 15.01 -38.97
C LEU A 51 -5.13 15.61 -39.80
N SER A 52 -5.40 15.03 -40.96
CA SER A 52 -6.21 15.63 -42.03
C SER A 52 -7.36 14.72 -42.50
N GLU A 53 -8.39 14.57 -41.67
CA GLU A 53 -9.76 14.34 -42.15
C GLU A 53 -10.58 15.61 -41.94
N GLN A 54 -10.23 16.66 -42.68
CA GLN A 54 -11.06 17.86 -42.74
C GLN A 54 -12.40 17.50 -43.42
N ASN A 55 -13.50 17.78 -42.74
CA ASN A 55 -14.77 18.06 -43.43
C ASN A 55 -14.83 19.58 -43.59
N ASP A 56 -14.90 20.07 -44.83
CA ASP A 56 -15.01 21.50 -45.11
C ASP A 56 -16.34 22.07 -44.59
N ARG A 57 -16.30 22.58 -43.35
CA ARG A 57 -17.39 23.34 -42.76
C ARG A 57 -16.94 24.77 -42.57
N GLN A 58 -17.43 25.64 -43.46
CA GLN A 58 -17.41 27.07 -43.22
C GLN A 58 -18.20 27.36 -41.94
N THR A 59 -17.50 27.59 -40.84
CA THR A 59 -18.08 27.99 -39.57
C THR A 59 -18.54 29.44 -39.69
N GLN A 60 -19.84 29.68 -39.58
CA GLN A 60 -20.38 31.03 -39.74
C GLN A 60 -20.16 31.83 -38.46
N TYR A 61 -19.44 32.94 -38.56
CA TYR A 61 -19.13 33.81 -37.41
C TYR A 61 -20.19 34.90 -37.26
N SER A 62 -20.92 34.88 -36.15
CA SER A 62 -22.06 35.77 -35.86
C SER A 62 -21.74 36.69 -34.69
N GLY A 63 -20.81 37.62 -34.91
CA GLY A 63 -20.47 38.74 -34.02
C GLY A 63 -19.66 38.36 -32.78
N GLY A 64 -20.23 37.50 -31.92
CA GLY A 64 -19.62 37.06 -30.65
C GLY A 64 -19.63 35.54 -30.44
N TYR A 65 -20.14 34.75 -31.39
CA TYR A 65 -20.09 33.29 -31.36
C TYR A 65 -19.90 32.70 -32.76
N THR A 66 -19.47 31.44 -32.81
CA THR A 66 -19.18 30.71 -34.05
C THR A 66 -20.17 29.56 -34.21
N MET A 67 -20.98 29.59 -35.26
CA MET A 67 -21.87 28.49 -35.61
C MET A 67 -21.13 27.40 -36.38
N ILE A 68 -21.05 26.21 -35.79
CA ILE A 68 -20.47 25.00 -36.37
C ILE A 68 -21.63 24.10 -36.84
N PRO A 69 -21.83 23.89 -38.16
CA PRO A 69 -22.94 23.07 -38.63
C PRO A 69 -22.85 21.60 -38.17
N PRO A 70 -23.98 20.92 -37.93
CA PRO A 70 -24.01 19.53 -37.51
C PRO A 70 -23.20 18.60 -38.43
N ASN A 71 -22.60 17.57 -37.84
CA ASN A 71 -21.80 16.62 -38.61
C ASN A 71 -22.68 15.51 -39.18
N GLU A 72 -23.22 15.71 -40.38
CA GLU A 72 -24.14 14.77 -41.04
C GLU A 72 -23.59 13.33 -41.18
N SER A 73 -22.28 13.17 -41.43
CA SER A 73 -21.65 11.83 -41.43
C SER A 73 -21.70 11.17 -40.05
N ARG A 74 -21.34 11.91 -38.98
CA ARG A 74 -21.41 11.43 -37.60
C ARG A 74 -22.87 11.23 -37.13
N ARG A 75 -23.80 12.09 -37.55
CA ARG A 75 -25.25 12.00 -37.29
C ARG A 75 -25.83 10.75 -37.95
N SER A 76 -25.55 10.51 -39.23
CA SER A 76 -25.98 9.32 -39.95
C SER A 76 -25.40 8.04 -39.32
N LYS A 77 -24.12 8.05 -38.92
CA LYS A 77 -23.50 6.93 -38.18
C LYS A 77 -24.21 6.68 -36.84
N LEU A 78 -24.48 7.71 -36.06
CA LEU A 78 -25.21 7.61 -34.78
C LEU A 78 -26.66 7.13 -34.97
N GLN A 79 -27.37 7.62 -35.98
CA GLN A 79 -28.72 7.16 -36.32
C GLN A 79 -28.73 5.68 -36.71
N ARG A 80 -27.77 5.24 -37.54
CA ARG A 80 -27.64 3.82 -37.92
C ARG A 80 -27.28 2.93 -36.72
N MET A 81 -26.45 3.40 -35.80
CA MET A 81 -26.15 2.68 -34.55
C MET A 81 -27.40 2.58 -33.67
N ALA A 82 -28.10 3.68 -33.40
CA ALA A 82 -29.31 3.69 -32.59
C ALA A 82 -30.41 2.79 -33.17
N GLN A 83 -30.63 2.81 -34.49
CA GLN A 83 -31.58 1.91 -35.17
C GLN A 83 -31.19 0.43 -35.05
N LYS A 84 -29.89 0.11 -35.04
CA LYS A 84 -29.42 -1.27 -34.83
C LYS A 84 -29.60 -1.70 -33.38
N GLU A 85 -29.19 -0.85 -32.43
CA GLU A 85 -29.31 -1.10 -30.99
C GLU A 85 -30.78 -1.25 -30.56
N GLU A 86 -31.69 -0.48 -31.17
CA GLU A 86 -33.14 -0.65 -30.99
C GLU A 86 -33.62 -2.01 -31.51
N GLN A 87 -33.21 -2.44 -32.71
CA GLN A 87 -33.57 -3.76 -33.25
C GLN A 87 -32.97 -4.91 -32.43
N ASP A 88 -31.72 -4.79 -31.97
CA ASP A 88 -31.07 -5.80 -31.13
C ASP A 88 -31.77 -5.91 -29.76
N LEU A 89 -32.24 -4.78 -29.20
CA LEU A 89 -33.04 -4.75 -27.96
C LEU A 89 -34.48 -5.27 -28.16
N GLN A 90 -35.09 -5.05 -29.33
CA GLN A 90 -36.38 -5.66 -29.68
C GLN A 90 -36.26 -7.19 -29.78
N ARG A 91 -35.24 -7.70 -30.49
CA ARG A 91 -34.94 -9.14 -30.55
C ARG A 91 -34.71 -9.73 -29.16
N PHE A 92 -33.86 -9.12 -28.34
CA PHE A 92 -33.62 -9.59 -26.97
C PHE A 92 -34.92 -9.64 -26.14
N ARG A 93 -35.81 -8.65 -26.29
CA ARG A 93 -37.13 -8.65 -25.63
C ARG A 93 -38.08 -9.73 -26.14
N GLU A 94 -37.97 -10.14 -27.41
CA GLU A 94 -38.77 -11.22 -27.99
C GLU A 94 -38.21 -12.60 -27.61
N GLU A 95 -36.89 -12.78 -27.68
CA GLU A 95 -36.16 -13.99 -27.26
C GLU A 95 -36.34 -14.28 -25.76
N ASN A 96 -36.36 -13.24 -24.92
CA ASN A 96 -36.58 -13.34 -23.47
C ASN A 96 -38.04 -13.10 -23.07
N LYS A 97 -38.98 -13.08 -24.03
CA LYS A 97 -40.40 -12.94 -23.74
C LYS A 97 -40.90 -14.26 -23.12
N PRO A 98 -41.36 -14.28 -21.86
CA PRO A 98 -42.01 -15.48 -21.34
C PRO A 98 -43.25 -15.78 -22.19
N GLY A 99 -43.33 -17.01 -22.71
CA GLY A 99 -44.47 -17.44 -23.52
C GLY A 99 -45.78 -17.42 -22.71
N PRO A 100 -46.96 -17.30 -23.37
CA PRO A 100 -48.25 -17.32 -22.68
C PRO A 100 -48.42 -18.58 -21.80
N ILE A 101 -48.43 -18.38 -20.48
CA ILE A 101 -48.53 -19.48 -19.51
C ILE A 101 -49.99 -19.93 -19.42
N HIS A 102 -50.40 -20.82 -20.32
CA HIS A 102 -51.72 -21.47 -20.32
C HIS A 102 -51.80 -22.67 -19.35
N LEU A 103 -51.06 -22.61 -18.25
CA LEU A 103 -51.20 -23.57 -17.14
C LEU A 103 -52.27 -23.05 -16.17
N PRO A 104 -53.17 -23.90 -15.65
CA PRO A 104 -53.99 -23.50 -14.50
C PRO A 104 -53.05 -23.14 -13.33
N PRO A 105 -53.44 -22.19 -12.45
CA PRO A 105 -52.62 -21.79 -11.31
C PRO A 105 -52.49 -22.97 -10.32
N SER A 106 -51.43 -23.75 -10.49
CA SER A 106 -51.00 -24.75 -9.51
C SER A 106 -50.79 -24.06 -8.16
N PRO A 107 -51.16 -24.66 -7.02
CA PRO A 107 -50.85 -24.10 -5.71
C PRO A 107 -49.34 -23.87 -5.58
N ILE A 108 -48.93 -22.61 -5.51
CA ILE A 108 -47.54 -22.20 -5.24
C ILE A 108 -47.32 -22.32 -3.73
N GLY A 109 -47.27 -23.57 -3.27
CA GLY A 109 -47.17 -23.99 -1.89
C GLY A 109 -46.63 -25.41 -1.84
N GLY A 110 -45.69 -25.68 -0.92
CA GLY A 110 -44.79 -26.83 -1.02
C GLY A 110 -45.47 -28.20 -1.09
N THR A 111 -44.97 -29.05 -1.98
CA THR A 111 -45.04 -30.53 -1.87
C THR A 111 -44.16 -31.08 -0.72
N MET A 112 -43.51 -30.19 0.02
CA MET A 112 -42.56 -30.44 1.10
C MET A 112 -43.26 -30.10 2.42
N SER A 113 -43.06 -30.90 3.46
CA SER A 113 -43.54 -30.52 4.81
C SER A 113 -42.86 -29.23 5.30
N LEU A 114 -43.54 -28.43 6.12
CA LEU A 114 -42.97 -27.25 6.79
C LEU A 114 -41.63 -27.59 7.47
N GLU A 115 -41.56 -28.75 8.12
CA GLU A 115 -40.39 -29.18 8.87
C GLU A 115 -39.27 -29.67 7.94
N GLU A 116 -39.61 -30.26 6.80
CA GLU A 116 -38.63 -30.58 5.75
C GLU A 116 -38.06 -29.31 5.10
N ALA A 117 -38.91 -28.29 4.87
CA ALA A 117 -38.47 -26.99 4.36
C ALA A 117 -37.50 -26.29 5.33
N ARG A 118 -37.80 -26.31 6.64
CA ARG A 118 -36.89 -25.85 7.71
C ARG A 118 -35.58 -26.64 7.73
N GLN A 119 -35.64 -27.98 7.69
CA GLN A 119 -34.45 -28.83 7.67
C GLN A 119 -33.58 -28.57 6.43
N ARG A 120 -34.20 -28.39 5.25
CA ARG A 120 -33.53 -28.01 4.00
C ARG A 120 -32.87 -26.63 4.11
N GLN A 121 -33.55 -25.63 4.68
CA GLN A 121 -32.99 -24.30 4.93
C GLN A 121 -31.77 -24.35 5.89
N ILE A 122 -31.85 -25.12 6.97
CA ILE A 122 -30.76 -25.31 7.94
C ILE A 122 -29.57 -26.02 7.28
N THR A 123 -29.80 -27.07 6.51
CA THR A 123 -28.74 -27.82 5.82
C THR A 123 -28.09 -27.01 4.70
N GLN A 124 -28.86 -26.27 3.89
CA GLN A 124 -28.33 -25.34 2.89
C GLN A 124 -27.50 -24.21 3.53
N SER A 125 -27.95 -23.65 4.67
CA SER A 125 -27.18 -22.65 5.43
C SER A 125 -25.84 -23.22 5.91
N ARG A 126 -25.83 -24.46 6.44
CA ARG A 126 -24.60 -25.16 6.85
C ARG A 126 -23.66 -25.44 5.66
N GLN A 127 -24.18 -25.96 4.55
CA GLN A 127 -23.42 -26.27 3.34
C GLN A 127 -22.85 -25.01 2.67
N SER A 128 -23.64 -23.93 2.58
CA SER A 128 -23.21 -22.64 2.02
C SER A 128 -22.08 -22.01 2.85
N LYS A 129 -22.17 -22.06 4.19
CA LYS A 129 -21.08 -21.65 5.09
C LYS A 129 -19.79 -22.45 4.85
N LEU A 130 -19.89 -23.77 4.65
CA LEU A 130 -18.73 -24.63 4.35
C LEU A 130 -18.11 -24.31 2.97
N GLN A 131 -18.93 -24.22 1.92
CA GLN A 131 -18.46 -23.86 0.57
C GLN A 131 -17.81 -22.47 0.53
N LYS A 132 -18.34 -21.50 1.29
CA LYS A 132 -17.73 -20.17 1.41
C LYS A 132 -16.34 -20.24 2.05
N LYS A 133 -16.16 -21.04 3.12
CA LYS A 133 -14.84 -21.26 3.74
C LYS A 133 -13.84 -21.88 2.76
N LEU A 134 -14.23 -22.96 2.08
CA LEU A 134 -13.35 -23.64 1.11
C LEU A 134 -12.90 -22.70 -0.03
N LYS A 135 -13.82 -21.91 -0.60
CA LYS A 135 -13.50 -20.92 -1.64
C LYS A 135 -12.60 -19.78 -1.13
N GLN A 136 -12.74 -19.40 0.14
CA GLN A 136 -11.85 -18.41 0.75
C GLN A 136 -10.45 -18.99 0.96
N GLU A 137 -10.34 -20.20 1.51
CA GLU A 137 -9.07 -20.90 1.73
C GLU A 137 -8.31 -21.16 0.42
N GLU A 138 -9.01 -21.59 -0.64
CA GLU A 138 -8.44 -21.77 -1.99
C GLU A 138 -7.86 -20.45 -2.54
N MET A 139 -8.60 -19.35 -2.42
CA MET A 139 -8.15 -18.02 -2.83
C MET A 139 -6.97 -17.51 -1.99
N GLU A 140 -6.96 -17.76 -0.68
CA GLU A 140 -5.87 -17.38 0.22
C GLU A 140 -4.62 -18.25 0.04
N ARG A 141 -4.77 -19.53 -0.33
CA ARG A 141 -3.67 -20.42 -0.73
C ARG A 141 -3.05 -19.93 -2.03
N ARG A 142 -3.86 -19.72 -3.08
CA ARG A 142 -3.41 -19.17 -4.36
C ARG A 142 -2.76 -17.79 -4.22
N ARG A 143 -3.20 -16.97 -3.26
CA ARG A 143 -2.57 -15.68 -2.93
C ARG A 143 -1.17 -15.85 -2.34
N ARG A 144 -1.00 -16.80 -1.41
CA ARG A 144 0.31 -17.16 -0.83
C ARG A 144 1.25 -17.75 -1.88
N ASP A 145 0.77 -18.71 -2.68
CA ASP A 145 1.54 -19.34 -3.75
C ASP A 145 2.12 -18.28 -4.71
N ALA A 146 1.32 -17.26 -5.08
CA ALA A 146 1.75 -16.14 -5.91
C ALA A 146 2.69 -15.14 -5.19
N GLU A 147 2.49 -14.88 -3.90
CA GLU A 147 3.39 -14.08 -3.06
C GLU A 147 4.77 -14.74 -2.93
N GLU A 148 4.82 -16.08 -2.84
CA GLU A 148 6.06 -16.85 -2.79
C GLU A 148 6.78 -16.88 -4.14
N GLU A 149 6.07 -17.04 -5.26
CA GLU A 149 6.65 -16.89 -6.59
C GLU A 149 7.28 -15.50 -6.81
N GLU A 150 6.58 -14.43 -6.45
CA GLU A 150 7.08 -13.05 -6.55
C GLU A 150 8.34 -12.88 -5.69
N ASN A 151 8.33 -13.40 -4.46
CA ASN A 151 9.47 -13.35 -3.54
C ASN A 151 10.68 -14.14 -4.09
N GLN A 152 10.45 -15.30 -4.72
CA GLN A 152 11.50 -16.09 -5.38
C GLN A 152 12.08 -15.38 -6.60
N ARG A 153 11.24 -14.74 -7.44
CA ARG A 153 11.71 -13.92 -8.58
C ARG A 153 12.57 -12.75 -8.11
N MET A 154 12.14 -12.04 -7.07
CA MET A 154 12.93 -10.93 -6.50
C MET A 154 14.27 -11.39 -5.91
N LYS A 155 14.32 -12.56 -5.24
CA LYS A 155 15.57 -13.20 -4.80
C LYS A 155 16.46 -13.63 -5.96
N ALA A 156 15.90 -14.17 -7.05
CA ALA A 156 16.65 -14.55 -8.24
C ALA A 156 17.29 -13.33 -8.93
N ILE A 157 16.53 -12.24 -9.10
CA ILE A 157 17.02 -10.96 -9.67
C ILE A 157 18.15 -10.37 -8.80
N GLN A 158 18.08 -10.48 -7.47
CA GLN A 158 19.17 -10.05 -6.59
C GLN A 158 20.43 -10.91 -6.75
N ARG A 159 20.28 -12.24 -6.85
CA ARG A 159 21.40 -13.17 -7.11
C ARG A 159 22.06 -12.91 -8.47
N GLU A 160 21.28 -12.71 -9.52
CA GLU A 160 21.79 -12.37 -10.86
C GLU A 160 22.60 -11.07 -10.83
N LYS A 161 22.07 -10.01 -10.20
CA LYS A 161 22.78 -8.73 -10.02
C LYS A 161 24.09 -8.88 -9.23
N ALA A 162 24.11 -9.74 -8.21
CA ALA A 162 25.33 -10.03 -7.44
C ALA A 162 26.37 -10.79 -8.28
N ASN A 163 25.95 -11.83 -9.01
CA ASN A 163 26.82 -12.61 -9.90
C ASN A 163 27.42 -11.72 -11.00
N LYS A 164 26.60 -10.92 -11.68
CA LYS A 164 27.02 -10.00 -12.76
C LYS A 164 27.99 -8.92 -12.26
N LEU A 165 27.83 -8.47 -11.00
CA LEU A 165 28.79 -7.57 -10.36
C LEU A 165 30.12 -8.29 -10.01
N GLN A 166 30.07 -9.55 -9.60
CA GLN A 166 31.26 -10.36 -9.32
C GLN A 166 32.03 -10.69 -10.61
N GLU A 167 31.34 -11.03 -11.70
CA GLU A 167 31.92 -11.28 -13.03
C GLU A 167 32.64 -10.04 -13.56
N ARG A 168 31.98 -8.87 -13.49
CA ARG A 168 32.62 -7.60 -13.89
C ARG A 168 33.86 -7.27 -13.04
N ARG A 169 33.81 -7.53 -11.72
CA ARG A 169 35.00 -7.40 -10.85
C ARG A 169 36.14 -8.35 -11.22
N LYS A 170 35.83 -9.60 -11.61
CA LYS A 170 36.84 -10.56 -12.10
C LYS A 170 37.48 -10.09 -13.40
N GLN A 171 36.70 -9.48 -14.31
CA GLN A 171 37.22 -8.87 -15.53
C GLN A 171 38.14 -7.67 -15.21
N GLU A 172 37.67 -6.71 -14.40
CA GLU A 172 38.46 -5.56 -13.92
C GLU A 172 39.77 -5.98 -13.20
N GLU A 173 39.77 -7.12 -12.49
CA GLU A 173 40.94 -7.68 -11.82
C GLU A 173 41.87 -8.42 -12.79
N GLN A 174 41.33 -9.14 -13.78
CA GLN A 174 42.11 -9.81 -14.82
C GLN A 174 42.82 -8.79 -15.72
N GLU A 175 42.11 -7.77 -16.21
CA GLU A 175 42.68 -6.67 -17.01
C GLU A 175 43.82 -5.98 -16.26
N ARG A 176 43.61 -5.64 -14.98
CA ARG A 176 44.65 -5.06 -14.12
C ARG A 176 45.85 -6.00 -13.93
N ARG A 177 45.61 -7.31 -13.83
CA ARG A 177 46.67 -8.32 -13.70
C ARG A 177 47.41 -8.56 -15.02
N GLU A 178 46.80 -8.26 -16.16
CA GLU A 178 47.42 -8.32 -17.48
C GLU A 178 48.26 -7.07 -17.73
N GLN A 179 47.69 -5.87 -17.53
CA GLN A 179 48.43 -4.60 -17.51
C GLN A 179 49.65 -4.63 -16.59
N PHE A 180 49.52 -5.18 -15.37
CA PHE A 180 50.66 -5.31 -14.44
C PHE A 180 51.76 -6.27 -14.94
N LYS A 181 51.42 -7.31 -15.72
CA LYS A 181 52.44 -8.18 -16.36
C LYS A 181 53.12 -7.45 -17.51
N GLU A 182 52.38 -6.65 -18.27
CA GLU A 182 52.89 -5.86 -19.40
C GLU A 182 53.85 -4.77 -18.90
N ASP A 183 53.41 -3.93 -17.95
CA ASP A 183 54.24 -2.97 -17.21
C ASP A 183 55.54 -3.61 -16.67
N TYR A 184 55.42 -4.81 -16.08
CA TYR A 184 56.57 -5.53 -15.54
C TYR A 184 57.53 -6.01 -16.64
N GLN A 185 57.00 -6.53 -17.76
CA GLN A 185 57.80 -6.97 -18.90
C GLN A 185 58.50 -5.81 -19.60
N GLU A 186 57.78 -4.72 -19.92
CA GLU A 186 58.36 -3.52 -20.50
C GLU A 186 59.45 -2.94 -19.60
N ARG A 187 59.20 -2.87 -18.29
CA ARG A 187 60.17 -2.33 -17.33
C ARG A 187 61.40 -3.22 -17.17
N ALA A 188 61.26 -4.54 -17.28
CA ALA A 188 62.38 -5.48 -17.33
C ALA A 188 63.19 -5.34 -18.63
N GLN A 189 62.54 -5.25 -19.80
CA GLN A 189 63.19 -5.03 -21.09
C GLN A 189 63.93 -3.68 -21.12
N HIS A 190 63.29 -2.60 -20.65
CA HIS A 190 63.90 -1.28 -20.55
C HIS A 190 65.09 -1.24 -19.56
N PHE A 191 65.06 -2.06 -18.50
CA PHE A 191 66.20 -2.23 -17.59
C PHE A 191 67.39 -2.92 -18.27
N LEU A 192 67.14 -4.00 -19.03
CA LEU A 192 68.17 -4.69 -19.82
C LEU A 192 68.75 -3.76 -20.91
N GLN A 193 67.90 -3.12 -21.69
CA GLN A 193 68.32 -2.17 -22.73
C GLN A 193 69.08 -0.95 -22.16
N ARG A 194 68.77 -0.54 -20.93
CA ARG A 194 69.57 0.47 -20.21
C ARG A 194 70.96 -0.04 -19.88
N ILE A 195 71.11 -1.29 -19.41
CA ILE A 195 72.42 -1.89 -19.13
C ILE A 195 73.24 -1.96 -20.42
N GLU A 196 72.67 -2.52 -21.49
CA GLU A 196 73.29 -2.62 -22.82
C GLU A 196 73.80 -1.25 -23.32
N LYS A 197 72.96 -0.20 -23.23
CA LYS A 197 73.33 1.17 -23.62
C LYS A 197 74.33 1.82 -22.64
N SER A 198 74.32 1.47 -21.37
CA SER A 198 75.28 2.01 -20.39
C SER A 198 76.69 1.45 -20.53
N ASN A 199 76.85 0.31 -21.21
CA ASN A 199 78.15 -0.24 -21.58
C ASN A 199 78.85 0.57 -22.70
N SER A 200 78.14 1.49 -23.39
CA SER A 200 78.74 2.46 -24.33
C SER A 200 78.90 3.85 -23.70
N ALA A 201 79.99 4.03 -22.95
CA ALA A 201 80.55 5.28 -22.42
C ALA A 201 79.73 6.08 -21.36
N PRO A 202 80.35 6.49 -20.23
CA PRO A 202 79.67 7.24 -19.17
C PRO A 202 79.69 8.76 -19.41
N THR A 203 78.68 9.31 -20.08
CA THR A 203 78.48 10.76 -20.17
C THR A 203 77.83 11.30 -18.89
N ALA A 204 78.61 11.96 -18.03
CA ALA A 204 78.12 12.54 -16.78
C ALA A 204 77.17 13.74 -17.03
N MET A 205 75.88 13.56 -16.71
CA MET A 205 74.87 14.61 -16.85
C MET A 205 74.78 15.48 -15.60
N SER A 206 75.00 16.79 -15.77
CA SER A 206 74.89 17.80 -14.71
C SER A 206 73.50 17.81 -14.06
N CYS A 207 73.43 17.63 -12.73
CA CYS A 207 72.20 17.72 -11.96
C CYS A 207 71.95 19.15 -11.46
N SER A 208 71.53 20.05 -12.35
CA SER A 208 70.95 21.34 -11.94
C SER A 208 69.59 21.10 -11.26
N LEU A 209 69.43 21.61 -10.03
CA LEU A 209 68.29 21.32 -9.14
C LEU A 209 66.94 21.79 -9.72
N PRO A 210 65.98 20.88 -9.98
CA PRO A 210 64.56 21.22 -10.02
C PRO A 210 63.96 21.09 -8.61
N THR A 211 62.76 21.65 -8.39
CA THR A 211 61.88 21.22 -7.28
C THR A 211 61.87 19.70 -7.22
N SER A 212 62.25 19.13 -6.07
CA SER A 212 62.60 17.70 -5.98
C SER A 212 61.55 16.80 -6.65
N SER A 213 62.00 15.80 -7.40
CA SER A 213 61.11 14.89 -8.14
C SER A 213 60.08 14.22 -7.22
N TRP A 214 60.42 14.04 -5.95
CA TRP A 214 59.55 13.56 -4.87
C TRP A 214 58.46 14.54 -4.41
N ALA A 215 58.63 15.85 -4.60
CA ALA A 215 57.61 16.87 -4.32
C ALA A 215 56.57 16.90 -5.46
N ARG A 216 56.99 17.08 -6.72
CA ARG A 216 56.10 16.96 -7.89
C ARG A 216 55.40 15.60 -7.94
N GLY A 217 56.11 14.53 -7.58
CA GLY A 217 55.56 13.19 -7.45
C GLY A 217 54.62 12.99 -6.25
N ARG A 218 54.57 13.89 -5.27
CA ARG A 218 53.52 13.93 -4.23
C ARG A 218 52.32 14.73 -4.70
N GLU A 219 52.54 15.95 -5.19
CA GLU A 219 51.53 16.83 -5.79
C GLU A 219 50.67 16.09 -6.83
N TYR A 220 51.29 15.34 -7.75
CA TYR A 220 50.57 14.52 -8.73
C TYR A 220 49.70 13.43 -8.09
N ARG A 221 50.23 12.71 -7.08
CA ARG A 221 49.47 11.67 -6.35
C ARG A 221 48.38 12.26 -5.44
N GLU A 222 48.47 13.53 -5.07
CA GLU A 222 47.47 14.25 -4.28
C GLU A 222 46.37 14.81 -5.17
N ALA A 223 46.73 15.41 -6.32
CA ALA A 223 45.77 15.79 -7.36
C ALA A 223 45.01 14.59 -7.94
N SER A 224 45.65 13.42 -8.07
CA SER A 224 44.99 12.17 -8.47
C SER A 224 43.97 11.69 -7.42
N ARG A 225 44.37 11.61 -6.14
CA ARG A 225 43.45 11.28 -5.03
C ARG A 225 42.31 12.30 -4.87
N ALA A 226 42.56 13.58 -5.09
CA ALA A 226 41.53 14.62 -5.06
C ALA A 226 40.49 14.45 -6.17
N LYS A 227 40.92 14.10 -7.39
CA LYS A 227 40.01 13.78 -8.51
C LYS A 227 39.19 12.51 -8.25
N GLU A 228 39.81 11.47 -7.69
CA GLU A 228 39.13 10.24 -7.29
C GLU A 228 38.07 10.50 -6.21
N ASN A 229 38.44 11.23 -5.15
CA ASN A 229 37.50 11.62 -4.09
C ASN A 229 36.35 12.50 -4.60
N ALA A 230 36.62 13.46 -5.52
CA ALA A 230 35.56 14.27 -6.12
C ALA A 230 34.56 13.41 -6.90
N LEU A 231 35.04 12.41 -7.66
CA LEU A 231 34.20 11.49 -8.41
C LEU A 231 33.45 10.48 -7.51
N LEU A 232 34.00 10.15 -6.33
CA LEU A 232 33.30 9.38 -5.29
C LEU A 232 32.19 10.21 -4.62
N VAL A 233 32.44 11.49 -4.34
CA VAL A 233 31.42 12.43 -3.82
C VAL A 233 30.30 12.60 -4.83
N GLN A 234 30.61 12.86 -6.10
CA GLN A 234 29.63 12.98 -7.18
C GLN A 234 28.74 11.73 -7.27
N LYS A 235 29.32 10.52 -7.30
CA LYS A 235 28.54 9.27 -7.34
C LYS A 235 27.67 9.05 -6.10
N LYS A 236 28.10 9.53 -4.93
CA LYS A 236 27.31 9.48 -3.70
C LYS A 236 26.14 10.48 -3.75
N GLU A 237 26.34 11.64 -4.35
CA GLU A 237 25.31 12.66 -4.56
C GLU A 237 24.29 12.21 -5.62
N GLU A 238 24.73 11.65 -6.74
CA GLU A 238 23.87 11.00 -7.74
C GLU A 238 22.98 9.90 -7.11
N GLN A 239 23.53 9.10 -6.19
CA GLN A 239 22.75 8.11 -5.44
C GLN A 239 21.73 8.75 -4.48
N ARG A 240 22.07 9.86 -3.80
CA ARG A 240 21.12 10.63 -2.98
C ARG A 240 19.98 11.18 -3.83
N MET A 241 20.29 11.92 -4.89
CA MET A 241 19.27 12.49 -5.79
C MET A 241 18.34 11.42 -6.38
N LYS A 242 18.89 10.23 -6.69
CA LYS A 242 18.09 9.10 -7.18
C LYS A 242 17.21 8.46 -6.11
N SER A 243 17.66 8.42 -4.86
CA SER A 243 16.85 7.97 -3.71
C SER A 243 15.73 8.96 -3.44
N GLU A 244 16.04 10.25 -3.37
CA GLU A 244 15.11 11.36 -3.14
C GLU A 244 14.02 11.43 -4.22
N LEU A 245 14.38 11.27 -5.51
CA LEU A 245 13.41 11.19 -6.61
C LEU A 245 12.54 9.92 -6.56
N GLN A 246 12.99 8.84 -5.91
CA GLN A 246 12.17 7.64 -5.70
C GLN A 246 11.22 7.81 -4.50
N GLU A 247 11.71 8.41 -3.42
CA GLU A 247 10.95 8.76 -2.22
C GLU A 247 9.84 9.78 -2.53
N GLU A 248 10.13 10.84 -3.29
CA GLU A 248 9.15 11.84 -3.73
C GLU A 248 8.02 11.20 -4.56
N LYS A 249 8.33 10.19 -5.38
CA LYS A 249 7.33 9.43 -6.15
C LYS A 249 6.48 8.53 -5.28
N GLN A 250 7.05 7.92 -4.25
CA GLN A 250 6.29 7.14 -3.26
C GLN A 250 5.36 8.06 -2.45
N LYS A 251 5.89 9.18 -1.96
CA LYS A 251 5.13 10.19 -1.22
C LYS A 251 3.95 10.75 -2.03
N LYS A 252 4.13 11.08 -3.31
CA LYS A 252 3.04 11.57 -4.18
C LYS A 252 1.94 10.51 -4.40
N LEU A 253 2.31 9.24 -4.54
CA LEU A 253 1.36 8.13 -4.68
C LEU A 253 0.60 7.84 -3.37
N GLU A 254 1.24 8.06 -2.22
CA GLU A 254 0.63 7.95 -0.91
C GLU A 254 -0.33 9.11 -0.63
N GLU A 255 0.09 10.35 -0.91
CA GLU A 255 -0.77 11.54 -0.84
C GLU A 255 -1.98 11.46 -1.79
N GLU A 256 -1.81 10.91 -2.99
CA GLU A 256 -2.91 10.64 -3.93
C GLU A 256 -3.91 9.64 -3.33
N ARG A 257 -3.43 8.53 -2.75
CA ARG A 257 -4.27 7.54 -2.05
C ARG A 257 -5.02 8.15 -0.86
N GLU A 258 -4.38 9.01 -0.07
CA GLU A 258 -5.03 9.69 1.05
C GLU A 258 -6.12 10.66 0.58
N ARG A 259 -5.88 11.40 -0.50
CA ARG A 259 -6.89 12.26 -1.14
C ARG A 259 -8.07 11.45 -1.68
N GLU A 260 -7.83 10.31 -2.34
CA GLU A 260 -8.88 9.39 -2.79
C GLU A 260 -9.72 8.85 -1.61
N MET A 261 -9.05 8.39 -0.54
CA MET A 261 -9.69 7.89 0.67
C MET A 261 -10.53 8.97 1.37
N PHE A 262 -10.03 10.21 1.45
CA PHE A 262 -10.78 11.35 1.99
C PHE A 262 -12.02 11.69 1.14
N ILE A 263 -11.89 11.66 -0.19
CA ILE A 263 -13.01 11.86 -1.12
C ILE A 263 -14.05 10.72 -0.98
N GLU A 264 -13.62 9.47 -0.83
CA GLU A 264 -14.52 8.34 -0.58
C GLU A 264 -15.23 8.47 0.77
N HIS A 265 -14.52 8.78 1.86
CA HIS A 265 -15.13 9.02 3.17
C HIS A 265 -16.19 10.13 3.11
N ARG A 266 -15.89 11.26 2.44
CA ARG A 266 -16.86 12.34 2.22
C ARG A 266 -18.08 11.88 1.43
N ARG A 267 -17.88 11.10 0.35
CA ARG A 267 -18.95 10.55 -0.50
C ARG A 267 -19.84 9.55 0.23
N VAL A 268 -19.26 8.68 1.04
CA VAL A 268 -20.00 7.68 1.84
C VAL A 268 -20.80 8.37 2.94
N ASN A 269 -20.22 9.39 3.59
CA ASN A 269 -20.92 10.21 4.58
C ASN A 269 -22.11 10.98 3.96
N SER A 270 -21.92 11.65 2.82
CA SER A 270 -23.05 12.32 2.13
C SER A 270 -24.15 11.34 1.73
N ALA A 271 -23.79 10.18 1.15
CA ALA A 271 -24.78 9.15 0.77
C ALA A 271 -25.50 8.53 1.98
N PHE A 272 -24.89 8.52 3.16
CA PHE A 272 -25.52 8.13 4.42
C PHE A 272 -26.52 9.19 4.89
N LEU A 273 -26.16 10.48 4.85
CA LEU A 273 -27.05 11.59 5.18
C LEU A 273 -28.24 11.67 4.22
N ASP A 274 -28.02 11.51 2.91
CA ASP A 274 -29.07 11.44 1.89
C ASP A 274 -30.06 10.30 2.18
N ARG A 275 -29.55 9.15 2.65
CA ARG A 275 -30.39 8.00 3.01
C ARG A 275 -31.21 8.23 4.28
N LEU A 276 -30.68 8.96 5.26
CA LEU A 276 -31.44 9.38 6.45
C LEU A 276 -32.55 10.38 6.09
N GLN A 277 -32.23 11.41 5.31
CA GLN A 277 -33.22 12.43 4.89
C GLN A 277 -34.27 11.85 3.92
N GLY A 278 -33.88 10.91 3.06
CA GLY A 278 -34.80 10.14 2.22
C GLY A 278 -35.73 9.25 3.05
N GLY A 279 -35.21 8.58 4.08
CA GLY A 279 -36.01 7.81 5.04
C GLY A 279 -37.06 8.67 5.77
N ALA A 280 -36.68 9.87 6.19
CA ALA A 280 -37.59 10.81 6.86
C ALA A 280 -38.77 11.30 6.00
N ARG A 281 -38.69 11.17 4.66
CA ARG A 281 -39.80 11.49 3.74
C ARG A 281 -40.65 10.26 3.33
N GLY A 282 -40.28 9.06 3.78
CA GLY A 282 -41.01 7.83 3.47
C GLY A 282 -42.07 7.41 4.49
N PHE A 283 -42.13 8.06 5.66
CA PHE A 283 -42.94 7.57 6.80
C PHE A 283 -44.40 8.06 6.78
N GLN A 284 -45.11 7.76 5.69
CA GLN A 284 -46.58 7.82 5.65
C GLN A 284 -47.16 6.59 4.94
N GLY A 285 -47.86 5.74 5.71
CA GLY A 285 -48.95 4.92 5.18
C GLY A 285 -48.61 3.59 4.50
N VAL A 286 -47.98 2.65 5.21
CA VAL A 286 -48.43 1.24 5.16
C VAL A 286 -48.43 0.67 6.57
N GLU A 287 -49.61 0.39 7.11
CA GLU A 287 -49.74 -0.38 8.35
C GLU A 287 -49.37 -1.84 8.07
N THR A 288 -48.30 -2.32 8.71
CA THR A 288 -48.02 -3.77 8.79
C THR A 288 -48.11 -4.16 10.27
N SER A 289 -49.13 -4.97 10.58
CA SER A 289 -49.44 -5.41 11.94
C SER A 289 -48.23 -6.01 12.63
N CYS A 290 -47.72 -5.31 13.66
CA CYS A 290 -46.98 -5.94 14.74
C CYS A 290 -48.02 -6.50 15.73
N VAL A 291 -48.07 -7.83 15.86
CA VAL A 291 -48.88 -8.46 16.91
C VAL A 291 -48.22 -8.21 18.26
N THR A 292 -48.96 -7.56 19.16
CA THR A 292 -48.57 -7.40 20.55
C THR A 292 -48.71 -8.74 21.27
N THR A 293 -47.59 -9.37 21.60
CA THR A 293 -47.50 -10.28 22.75
C THR A 293 -46.64 -9.60 23.79
N GLU A 294 -47.29 -8.88 24.69
CA GLU A 294 -46.74 -8.65 26.02
C GLU A 294 -46.77 -10.01 26.73
N ASP A 295 -45.64 -10.44 27.28
CA ASP A 295 -45.56 -11.10 28.58
C ASP A 295 -44.07 -11.18 29.01
N ASP A 296 -43.85 -10.73 30.24
CA ASP A 296 -42.70 -10.87 31.13
C ASP A 296 -41.25 -10.70 30.63
N ARG A 297 -40.61 -9.69 31.22
CA ARG A 297 -39.16 -9.67 31.47
C ARG A 297 -38.89 -10.54 32.69
N ASP A 298 -37.83 -11.33 32.68
CA ASP A 298 -37.20 -11.74 33.93
C ASP A 298 -35.67 -11.84 33.79
N TRP A 299 -34.97 -10.85 34.36
CA TRP A 299 -33.51 -10.82 34.55
C TRP A 299 -33.14 -9.76 35.60
N GLN A 300 -33.47 -10.02 36.87
CA GLN A 300 -32.78 -9.37 37.98
C GLN A 300 -32.73 -10.28 39.22
N THR A 301 -31.60 -10.24 39.91
CA THR A 301 -31.41 -10.70 41.30
C THR A 301 -31.60 -12.20 41.59
N THR A 302 -30.49 -12.91 41.72
CA THR A 302 -30.38 -14.09 42.61
C THR A 302 -29.28 -13.85 43.64
N GLU A 303 -29.58 -13.00 44.62
CA GLU A 303 -28.79 -12.96 45.87
C GLU A 303 -29.21 -14.11 46.81
N ALA A 304 -28.23 -14.58 47.59
CA ALA A 304 -28.34 -15.25 48.87
C ALA A 304 -29.38 -16.39 49.06
N HIS A 305 -28.84 -17.59 49.32
CA HIS A 305 -29.29 -18.36 50.49
C HIS A 305 -28.14 -18.54 51.49
N ILE A 306 -28.44 -18.24 52.75
CA ILE A 306 -27.65 -18.43 53.99
C ILE A 306 -28.23 -19.70 54.68
N ILE A 307 -27.59 -20.48 55.54
CA ILE A 307 -26.42 -20.34 56.44
C ILE A 307 -25.65 -21.70 56.37
N ASP A 308 -24.33 -21.81 56.52
CA ASP A 308 -23.52 -21.92 57.77
C ASP A 308 -22.06 -22.27 57.35
N MET A 309 -20.94 -22.08 58.08
CA MET A 309 -20.70 -21.69 59.48
C MET A 309 -19.57 -20.63 59.64
N SER A 310 -19.22 -20.31 60.88
CA SER A 310 -18.09 -19.45 61.33
C SER A 310 -17.67 -19.88 62.75
N PRO A 311 -16.49 -19.53 63.32
CA PRO A 311 -15.24 -18.95 62.80
C PRO A 311 -14.10 -20.03 62.82
N GLU A 312 -12.76 -19.86 62.81
CA GLU A 312 -11.79 -18.79 63.19
C GLU A 312 -10.42 -19.10 62.45
N PRO A 313 -9.24 -18.46 62.72
CA PRO A 313 -8.24 -18.19 61.69
C PRO A 313 -6.92 -19.00 61.76
N GLU A 314 -6.13 -18.95 60.67
CA GLU A 314 -4.67 -19.03 60.77
C GLU A 314 -3.95 -18.22 59.66
N LEU A 315 -2.66 -17.95 59.84
CA LEU A 315 -1.86 -16.98 59.07
C LEU A 315 -0.93 -17.68 58.06
N ALA A 316 -0.73 -17.09 56.86
CA ALA A 316 0.62 -16.73 56.32
C ALA A 316 0.66 -16.40 54.81
N GLN A 317 1.06 -15.15 54.52
CA GLN A 317 2.11 -14.73 53.56
C GLN A 317 2.23 -15.35 52.15
N GLY A 318 2.21 -14.48 51.13
CA GLY A 318 2.54 -14.77 49.73
C GLY A 318 2.06 -13.65 48.79
N GLN A 319 2.55 -12.41 48.89
CA GLN A 319 3.85 -11.93 48.38
C GLN A 319 3.94 -11.86 46.84
N ALA A 320 3.45 -10.75 46.27
CA ALA A 320 3.89 -10.21 44.99
C ALA A 320 3.39 -8.76 44.82
N ASP A 321 4.19 -7.78 45.24
CA ASP A 321 3.94 -6.37 44.88
C ASP A 321 4.30 -6.13 43.41
N CYS A 322 3.40 -5.49 42.67
CA CYS A 322 3.70 -4.70 41.47
C CYS A 322 2.74 -3.50 41.53
N ALA A 323 3.28 -2.28 41.60
CA ALA A 323 2.45 -1.09 41.67
C ALA A 323 1.72 -0.86 40.33
N GLU A 324 0.43 -0.57 40.40
CA GLU A 324 -0.29 0.02 39.28
C GLU A 324 0.03 1.51 39.26
N GLU A 325 0.63 2.00 38.17
CA GLU A 325 0.72 3.43 37.91
C GLU A 325 -0.63 3.88 37.34
N ASP A 326 -1.46 4.51 38.17
CA ASP A 326 -2.77 5.07 37.80
C ASP A 326 -2.60 6.24 36.81
N ASN A 327 -2.29 5.89 35.55
CA ASN A 327 -2.20 6.80 34.43
C ASN A 327 -3.60 7.03 33.82
N ASP A 328 -4.53 7.47 34.67
CA ASP A 328 -5.83 8.00 34.26
C ASP A 328 -5.57 9.22 33.35
N ASP A 329 -5.96 9.13 32.07
CA ASP A 329 -5.84 10.24 31.10
C ASP A 329 -6.57 11.47 31.67
N PRO A 330 -5.88 12.61 31.95
CA PRO A 330 -6.52 13.77 32.56
C PRO A 330 -7.76 14.26 31.80
N ASN A 331 -7.76 14.11 30.47
CA ASN A 331 -8.90 14.45 29.62
C ASN A 331 -10.09 13.46 29.78
N TRP A 332 -9.85 12.19 30.10
CA TRP A 332 -10.90 11.25 30.51
C TRP A 332 -11.48 11.61 31.89
N VAL A 333 -10.61 12.01 32.83
CA VAL A 333 -10.99 12.42 34.19
C VAL A 333 -11.88 13.66 34.15
N VAL A 334 -11.47 14.69 33.41
CA VAL A 334 -12.26 15.91 33.15
C VAL A 334 -13.60 15.57 32.50
N MET A 335 -13.61 14.75 31.44
CA MET A 335 -14.86 14.31 30.79
C MET A 335 -15.80 13.57 31.77
N LYS A 336 -15.25 12.74 32.66
CA LYS A 336 -16.01 12.01 33.68
C LYS A 336 -16.56 12.94 34.77
N LEU A 337 -15.83 14.00 35.13
CA LEU A 337 -16.31 15.05 36.03
C LEU A 337 -17.41 15.92 35.39
N ILE A 338 -17.25 16.35 34.12
CA ILE A 338 -18.28 17.12 33.39
C ILE A 338 -19.64 16.39 33.37
N ASN A 339 -19.64 15.05 33.22
CA ASN A 339 -20.87 14.26 33.25
C ASN A 339 -21.53 14.19 34.64
N ASN A 340 -20.76 14.33 35.72
CA ASN A 340 -21.27 14.31 37.10
C ASN A 340 -21.59 15.73 37.64
N PHE A 341 -20.92 16.75 37.11
CA PHE A 341 -20.99 18.15 37.55
C PHE A 341 -21.27 19.10 36.35
N PRO A 342 -22.41 19.00 35.65
CA PRO A 342 -22.64 19.71 34.36
C PRO A 342 -22.82 21.22 34.45
N PHE A 343 -22.64 21.80 35.64
CA PHE A 343 -22.81 23.22 35.95
C PHE A 343 -21.49 23.96 36.18
N TYR A 344 -20.37 23.24 36.23
CA TYR A 344 -19.02 23.81 36.37
C TYR A 344 -18.41 23.98 34.99
N GLU A 345 -17.64 25.05 34.79
CA GLU A 345 -16.98 25.33 33.52
C GLU A 345 -15.81 24.36 33.29
N GLN A 346 -15.62 23.91 32.05
CA GLN A 346 -14.60 22.88 31.72
C GLN A 346 -13.18 23.32 32.14
N GLU A 347 -12.82 24.58 31.94
CA GLU A 347 -11.51 25.14 32.30
C GLU A 347 -11.24 25.05 33.82
N PHE A 348 -12.27 25.16 34.66
CA PHE A 348 -12.18 25.00 36.12
C PHE A 348 -12.05 23.54 36.55
N LEU A 349 -12.73 22.62 35.85
CA LEU A 349 -12.58 21.18 36.07
C LEU A 349 -11.21 20.68 35.61
N GLU A 350 -10.65 21.24 34.54
CA GLU A 350 -9.27 21.02 34.10
C GLU A 350 -8.27 21.49 35.18
N GLU A 351 -8.43 22.71 35.72
CA GLU A 351 -7.56 23.21 36.79
C GLU A 351 -7.57 22.32 38.05
N ILE A 352 -8.73 21.83 38.48
CA ILE A 352 -8.84 20.92 39.63
C ILE A 352 -8.18 19.56 39.35
N VAL A 353 -8.32 19.02 38.14
CA VAL A 353 -7.69 17.74 37.77
C VAL A 353 -6.17 17.87 37.69
N ASP A 354 -5.65 18.98 37.16
CA ASP A 354 -4.22 19.30 37.19
C ASP A 354 -3.69 19.45 38.63
N GLN A 355 -4.42 20.15 39.51
CA GLN A 355 -4.08 20.25 40.94
C GLN A 355 -4.08 18.86 41.64
N CYS A 356 -4.92 17.93 41.18
CA CYS A 356 -4.99 16.54 41.67
C CYS A 356 -4.02 15.58 40.96
N ASN A 357 -3.12 16.07 40.09
CA ASN A 357 -2.20 15.25 39.28
C ASN A 357 -2.91 14.17 38.43
N GLY A 358 -4.11 14.45 37.95
CA GLY A 358 -4.94 13.48 37.20
C GLY A 358 -5.78 12.54 38.07
N ASN A 359 -5.68 12.56 39.40
CA ASN A 359 -6.45 11.61 40.22
C ASN A 359 -7.95 11.95 40.30
N TYR A 360 -8.79 11.09 39.73
CA TYR A 360 -10.25 11.28 39.68
C TYR A 360 -10.91 11.38 41.07
N GLU A 361 -10.53 10.52 42.04
CA GLU A 361 -11.22 10.48 43.34
C GLU A 361 -10.90 11.70 44.20
N GLN A 362 -9.67 12.21 44.11
CA GLN A 362 -9.27 13.46 44.78
C GLN A 362 -10.03 14.66 44.19
N ALA A 363 -10.07 14.78 42.86
CA ALA A 363 -10.80 15.85 42.17
C ALA A 363 -12.31 15.80 42.47
N TYR A 364 -12.92 14.61 42.46
CA TYR A 364 -14.32 14.40 42.80
C TYR A 364 -14.62 14.78 44.27
N SER A 365 -13.72 14.46 45.19
CA SER A 365 -13.88 14.76 46.62
C SER A 365 -13.84 16.26 46.92
N LEU A 366 -13.03 17.03 46.19
CA LEU A 366 -13.02 18.50 46.29
C LEU A 366 -14.33 19.10 45.78
N LEU A 367 -14.79 18.67 44.61
CA LEU A 367 -16.04 19.12 43.97
C LEU A 367 -17.32 18.69 44.72
N GLN A 368 -17.21 17.88 45.78
CA GLN A 368 -18.32 17.49 46.64
C GLN A 368 -18.41 18.31 47.95
N HIS A 369 -17.47 19.23 48.19
CA HIS A 369 -17.37 19.99 49.45
C HIS A 369 -17.55 21.52 49.34
N ASP A 370 -17.71 22.07 48.13
CA ASP A 370 -18.19 23.44 47.84
C ASP A 370 -19.64 23.42 47.31
#